data_AF-A0A7J4K819-F1
#
_entry.id   AF-A0A7J4K819-F1
#
_cell.length_a   1.000
_cell.length_b   1.000
_cell.length_c   1.000
_cell.angle_alpha   90.00
_cell.angle_beta   90.00
_cell.angle_gamma   90.00
#
_symmetry.space_group_name_H-M   'P 1'
#
loop_
_entity.id
_entity.type
_entity.pdbx_description
1 polymer ?
#
loop_
_entity_poly.entity_id
_entity_poly.type
_entity_poly.pdbx_seq_one_letter_code
_entity_poly.pdbx_strand_id
1 'polypeptide(L)'
;MRKKKGVSPLIATVLLVAFTVAMAAFVSTYVINKTKQVNFESFAEDTALCDSVTLAYDTIKDETTGENKIRLEQANDATYIIHGIKLRNKGAFTIHKLTITAPGQQSQEYTLLPIGSEIKPSGSKDTSGNLMDFYNGLGDGERGIAFTFNDIESFKKNPNIKITPWIKNPEKQAGDPEQNVVCTKKVLYINPIELCNTIATSVGRTLQPAEELGDIGSRCNNIQWTTNS
;
A
#
# COMPACT_ATOMS: atom_id res chain seq x y z
N MET A 1 17.22 -29.72 73.64
CA MET A 1 17.53 -28.80 72.52
C MET A 1 17.87 -29.60 71.27
N ARG A 2 17.06 -29.53 70.20
CA ARG A 2 17.31 -30.25 68.92
C ARG A 2 18.47 -29.56 68.16
N LYS A 3 19.58 -30.26 67.95
CA LYS A 3 20.69 -29.78 67.10
C LYS A 3 20.23 -29.78 65.63
N LYS A 4 20.22 -28.61 64.98
CA LYS A 4 19.95 -28.46 63.54
C LYS A 4 21.16 -29.01 62.76
N LYS A 5 20.97 -30.03 61.93
CA LYS A 5 22.01 -30.58 61.05
C LYS A 5 22.23 -29.58 59.91
N GLY A 6 23.41 -28.96 59.85
CA GLY A 6 23.80 -28.09 58.75
C GLY A 6 24.06 -28.90 57.48
N VAL A 7 23.64 -28.39 56.34
CA VAL A 7 23.99 -28.95 55.03
C VAL A 7 25.49 -28.77 54.82
N SER A 8 26.20 -29.83 54.41
CA SER A 8 27.64 -29.77 54.14
C SER A 8 27.93 -28.69 53.09
N PRO A 9 28.92 -27.81 53.30
CA PRO A 9 29.26 -26.73 52.36
C PRO A 9 29.46 -27.22 50.92
N LEU A 10 29.98 -28.44 50.75
CA LEU A 10 30.24 -29.05 49.45
C LEU A 10 28.95 -29.45 48.72
N ILE A 11 27.91 -29.85 49.45
CA ILE A 11 26.60 -30.17 48.84
C ILE A 11 25.89 -28.88 48.43
N ALA A 12 26.02 -27.83 49.24
CA ALA A 12 25.43 -26.53 48.93
C ALA A 12 26.02 -25.91 47.66
N THR A 13 27.34 -25.97 47.48
CA THR A 13 28.00 -25.41 46.28
C THR A 13 27.62 -26.16 45.01
N VAL A 14 27.57 -27.49 45.04
CA VAL A 14 27.18 -28.31 43.88
C VAL A 14 25.74 -27.99 43.45
N LEU A 15 24.81 -27.86 44.39
CA LEU A 15 23.43 -27.50 44.10
C LEU A 15 23.32 -26.09 43.51
N LEU A 16 24.10 -25.13 44.02
CA LEU A 16 24.08 -23.75 43.56
C LEU A 16 24.61 -23.63 42.13
N VAL A 17 25.70 -24.33 41.81
CA VAL A 17 26.26 -24.37 40.44
C VAL A 17 25.27 -25.04 39.48
N ALA A 18 24.70 -26.19 39.84
CA ALA A 18 23.73 -26.88 39.01
C ALA A 18 22.48 -26.03 38.72
N PHE A 19 21.97 -25.33 39.73
CA PHE A 19 20.82 -24.43 39.57
C PHE A 19 21.14 -23.24 38.65
N THR A 20 22.36 -22.67 38.78
CA THR A 20 22.81 -21.56 37.93
C THR A 20 22.90 -21.98 36.47
N VAL A 21 23.46 -23.15 36.18
CA VAL A 21 23.55 -23.70 34.82
C VAL A 21 22.15 -23.99 34.25
N ALA A 22 21.24 -24.54 35.06
CA ALA A 22 19.86 -24.80 34.65
C ALA A 22 19.11 -23.50 34.32
N MET A 23 19.26 -22.45 35.14
CA MET A 23 18.69 -21.12 34.85
C MET A 23 19.28 -20.52 33.58
N ALA A 24 20.59 -20.61 33.37
CA ALA A 24 21.24 -20.10 32.17
C ALA A 24 20.72 -20.79 30.90
N ALA A 25 20.54 -22.11 30.93
CA ALA A 25 19.97 -22.87 29.83
C ALA A 25 18.50 -22.50 29.56
N PHE A 26 17.71 -22.31 30.62
CA PHE A 26 16.31 -21.90 30.51
C PHE A 26 16.17 -20.50 29.92
N VAL A 27 16.94 -19.53 30.43
CA VAL A 27 16.94 -18.14 29.92
C VAL A 27 17.42 -18.11 28.47
N SER A 28 18.47 -18.83 28.12
CA SER A 28 18.97 -18.90 26.74
C SER A 28 17.91 -19.46 25.79
N THR A 29 17.23 -20.54 26.19
CA THR A 29 16.16 -21.15 25.40
C THR A 29 14.94 -20.21 25.28
N TYR A 30 14.57 -19.52 26.36
CA TYR A 30 13.49 -18.54 26.36
C TYR A 30 13.81 -17.35 25.44
N VAL A 31 15.02 -16.81 25.51
CA VAL A 31 15.48 -15.72 24.64
C VAL A 31 15.52 -16.17 23.19
N ILE A 32 16.06 -17.35 22.88
CA ILE A 32 16.08 -17.90 21.51
C ILE A 32 14.65 -18.13 20.98
N ASN A 33 13.74 -18.64 21.80
CA ASN A 33 12.35 -18.83 21.38
C ASN A 33 11.62 -17.51 21.19
N LYS A 34 11.92 -16.49 22.00
CA LYS A 34 11.39 -15.14 21.81
C LYS A 34 11.97 -14.46 20.58
N THR A 35 13.26 -14.59 20.29
CA THR A 35 13.85 -14.03 19.07
C THR A 35 13.37 -14.74 17.82
N LYS A 36 13.06 -16.04 17.86
CA LYS A 36 12.38 -16.76 16.77
C LYS A 36 10.93 -16.33 16.55
N GLN A 37 10.25 -15.83 17.59
CA GLN A 37 8.89 -15.29 17.50
C GLN A 37 8.84 -13.82 17.04
N VAL A 38 9.96 -13.10 17.13
CA VAL A 38 10.07 -11.76 16.56
C VAL A 38 10.40 -11.93 15.09
N ASN A 39 9.39 -11.80 14.24
CA ASN A 39 9.57 -11.80 12.80
C ASN A 39 10.23 -10.47 12.40
N PHE A 40 11.57 -10.42 12.40
CA PHE A 40 12.36 -9.23 12.09
C PHE A 40 12.11 -8.70 10.66
N GLU A 41 11.54 -9.51 9.77
CA GLU A 41 11.05 -9.07 8.45
C GLU A 41 10.02 -7.93 8.57
N SER A 42 9.15 -7.96 9.60
CA SER A 42 8.16 -6.90 9.83
C SER A 42 8.77 -5.58 10.34
N PHE A 43 10.01 -5.60 10.84
CA PHE A 43 10.76 -4.41 11.24
C PHE A 43 11.73 -3.93 10.14
N ALA A 44 12.09 -4.80 9.20
CA ALA A 44 12.95 -4.47 8.07
C ALA A 44 12.23 -3.62 6.99
N GLU A 45 10.90 -3.66 6.95
CA GLU A 45 10.07 -2.96 5.96
C GLU A 45 9.63 -1.53 6.35
N ASP A 46 10.22 -0.93 7.37
CA ASP A 46 9.90 0.45 7.72
C ASP A 46 11.13 1.14 8.31
N THR A 47 12.08 1.40 7.41
CA THR A 47 13.32 2.11 7.72
C THR A 47 13.04 3.60 7.97
N ALA A 48 13.97 4.32 8.63
CA ALA A 48 13.88 5.78 8.77
C ALA A 48 13.73 6.53 7.43
N LEU A 49 14.09 5.90 6.31
CA LEU A 49 13.86 6.43 4.96
C LEU A 49 12.36 6.57 4.65
N CYS A 50 11.53 5.66 5.17
CA CYS A 50 10.09 5.67 4.95
C CYS A 50 9.39 6.81 5.68
N ASP A 51 9.98 7.43 6.70
CA ASP A 51 9.33 8.53 7.45
C ASP A 51 8.96 9.71 6.55
N SER A 52 9.77 9.98 5.53
CA SER A 52 9.58 11.07 4.57
C SER A 52 8.90 10.63 3.27
N VAL A 53 8.36 9.42 3.18
CA VAL A 53 7.55 8.97 2.05
C VAL A 53 6.10 9.38 2.29
N THR A 54 5.49 10.03 1.29
CA THR A 54 4.08 10.43 1.36
C THR A 54 3.48 10.38 -0.03
N LEU A 55 2.52 9.49 -0.22
CA LEU A 55 1.70 9.44 -1.42
C LEU A 55 0.38 10.15 -1.19
N ALA A 56 -0.06 10.87 -2.20
CA ALA A 56 -1.38 11.45 -2.32
C ALA A 56 -1.95 11.07 -3.69
N TYR A 57 -3.21 11.42 -3.91
CA TYR A 57 -3.87 11.24 -5.20
C TYR A 57 -4.67 12.48 -5.56
N ASP A 58 -4.96 12.59 -6.85
CA ASP A 58 -5.89 13.55 -7.43
C ASP A 58 -6.71 12.85 -8.51
N THR A 59 -7.78 13.49 -8.96
CA THR A 59 -8.64 12.98 -10.01
C THR A 59 -8.33 13.66 -11.35
N ILE A 60 -8.56 12.96 -12.44
CA ILE A 60 -8.42 13.53 -13.78
C ILE A 60 -9.58 14.47 -14.06
N LYS A 61 -9.28 15.67 -14.54
CA LYS A 61 -10.28 16.57 -15.07
C LYS A 61 -10.54 16.26 -16.54
N ASP A 62 -11.81 16.21 -16.91
CA ASP A 62 -12.25 16.17 -18.29
C ASP A 62 -11.89 17.50 -18.96
N GLU A 63 -11.18 17.47 -20.09
CA GLU A 63 -10.67 18.70 -20.72
C GLU A 63 -11.78 19.57 -21.31
N THR A 64 -12.83 18.94 -21.82
CA THR A 64 -13.97 19.64 -22.43
C THR A 64 -14.81 20.34 -21.37
N THR A 65 -14.99 19.68 -20.23
CA THR A 65 -15.97 20.13 -19.23
C THR A 65 -15.36 20.65 -17.93
N GLY A 66 -14.05 20.49 -17.73
CA GLY A 66 -13.29 20.92 -16.55
C GLY A 66 -13.54 20.11 -15.27
N GLU A 67 -14.43 19.11 -15.32
CA GLU A 67 -14.87 18.37 -14.13
C GLU A 67 -14.08 17.10 -13.88
N ASN A 68 -13.99 16.72 -12.60
CA ASN A 68 -13.33 15.49 -12.18
C ASN A 68 -14.06 14.26 -12.75
N LYS A 69 -13.29 13.33 -13.29
CA LYS A 69 -13.78 12.14 -14.00
C LYS A 69 -13.13 10.89 -13.42
N ILE A 70 -13.96 10.04 -12.83
CA ILE A 70 -13.64 8.67 -12.48
C ILE A 70 -14.56 7.77 -13.27
N ARG A 71 -14.02 6.69 -13.82
CA ARG A 71 -14.77 5.72 -14.61
C ARG A 71 -14.50 4.32 -14.12
N LEU A 72 -15.58 3.56 -13.90
CA LEU A 72 -15.54 2.12 -13.76
C LEU A 72 -15.83 1.51 -15.14
N GLU A 73 -14.95 0.65 -15.62
CA GLU A 73 -15.11 -0.12 -16.85
C GLU A 73 -15.19 -1.61 -16.49
N GLN A 74 -16.14 -2.33 -17.06
CA GLN A 74 -16.13 -3.78 -17.04
C GLN A 74 -15.34 -4.25 -18.28
N ALA A 75 -14.13 -4.75 -18.07
CA ALA A 75 -13.26 -5.19 -19.15
C ALA A 75 -13.67 -6.57 -19.72
N ASN A 76 -14.24 -7.42 -18.86
CA ASN A 76 -14.87 -8.70 -19.22
C ASN A 76 -15.81 -9.16 -18.10
N ASP A 77 -16.45 -10.33 -18.26
CA ASP A 77 -17.44 -10.88 -17.32
C ASP A 77 -16.98 -10.95 -15.86
N ALA A 78 -15.66 -11.05 -15.63
CA ALA A 78 -15.08 -11.17 -14.29
C ALA A 78 -14.20 -10.00 -13.88
N THR A 79 -13.86 -9.07 -14.77
CA THR A 79 -12.80 -8.07 -14.53
C THR A 79 -13.33 -6.66 -14.64
N TYR A 80 -13.09 -5.87 -13.61
CA TYR A 80 -13.46 -4.46 -13.53
C TYR A 80 -12.22 -3.59 -13.38
N ILE A 81 -12.25 -2.41 -13.98
CA ILE A 81 -11.13 -1.46 -14.02
C ILE A 81 -11.61 -0.07 -13.61
N ILE A 82 -10.94 0.55 -12.65
CA ILE A 82 -11.17 1.95 -12.26
C ILE A 82 -10.12 2.83 -12.91
N HIS A 83 -10.57 3.85 -13.63
CA HIS A 83 -9.74 4.88 -14.26
C HIS A 83 -9.97 6.26 -13.64
N GLY A 84 -9.02 7.17 -13.85
CA GLY A 84 -9.20 8.59 -13.55
C GLY A 84 -8.55 9.06 -12.25
N ILE A 85 -7.64 8.26 -11.68
CA ILE A 85 -6.88 8.61 -10.47
C ILE A 85 -5.41 8.82 -10.86
N LYS A 86 -4.86 9.97 -10.49
CA LYS A 86 -3.44 10.31 -10.64
C LYS A 86 -2.77 10.25 -9.28
N LEU A 87 -1.61 9.59 -9.18
CA LEU A 87 -0.85 9.60 -7.94
C LEU A 87 0.10 10.79 -7.91
N ARG A 88 0.28 11.35 -6.72
CA ARG A 88 1.20 12.44 -6.45
C ARG A 88 2.12 12.07 -5.30
N ASN A 89 3.40 12.33 -5.47
CA ASN A 89 4.37 12.14 -4.39
C ASN A 89 4.59 13.48 -3.66
N LYS A 90 4.18 13.51 -2.40
CA LYS A 90 4.35 14.64 -1.46
C LYS A 90 5.55 14.45 -0.53
N GLY A 91 6.21 13.29 -0.61
CA GLY A 91 7.40 12.97 0.17
C GLY A 91 8.69 13.44 -0.50
N ALA A 92 9.82 13.14 0.16
CA ALA A 92 11.15 13.54 -0.28
C ALA A 92 11.83 12.51 -1.19
N PHE A 93 11.36 11.26 -1.18
CA PHE A 93 11.96 10.16 -1.94
C PHE A 93 11.17 9.87 -3.21
N THR A 94 11.86 9.63 -4.31
CA THR A 94 11.26 9.09 -5.53
C THR A 94 10.70 7.68 -5.28
N ILE A 95 9.53 7.39 -5.85
CA ILE A 95 8.87 6.08 -5.78
C ILE A 95 9.03 5.39 -7.14
N HIS A 96 9.53 4.15 -7.14
CA HIS A 96 9.93 3.39 -8.34
C HIS A 96 9.05 2.16 -8.57
N LYS A 97 8.39 1.71 -7.52
CA LYS A 97 7.54 0.53 -7.54
C LYS A 97 6.38 0.74 -6.58
N LEU A 98 5.24 0.14 -6.92
CA LEU A 98 4.03 0.16 -6.11
C LEU A 98 3.55 -1.28 -5.90
N THR A 99 3.08 -1.59 -4.71
CA THR A 99 2.20 -2.74 -4.51
C THR A 99 0.78 -2.24 -4.37
N ILE A 100 -0.11 -2.71 -5.23
CA ILE A 100 -1.52 -2.39 -5.20
C ILE A 100 -2.28 -3.63 -4.76
N THR A 101 -3.14 -3.48 -3.76
CA THR A 101 -4.03 -4.54 -3.30
C THR A 101 -5.46 -4.01 -3.35
N ALA A 102 -6.28 -4.65 -4.17
CA ALA A 102 -7.71 -4.41 -4.24
C ALA A 102 -8.49 -5.56 -3.58
N PRO A 103 -9.71 -5.32 -3.07
CA PRO A 103 -10.59 -6.35 -2.54
C PRO A 103 -10.84 -7.47 -3.55
N GLY A 104 -10.71 -8.72 -3.09
CA GLY A 104 -10.91 -9.89 -3.95
C GLY A 104 -9.84 -10.09 -5.03
N GLN A 105 -8.75 -9.32 -4.99
CA GLN A 105 -7.59 -9.49 -5.86
C GLN A 105 -6.36 -9.86 -5.01
N GLN A 106 -5.46 -10.67 -5.58
CA GLN A 106 -4.12 -10.83 -5.01
C GLN A 106 -3.33 -9.53 -5.19
N SER A 107 -2.46 -9.22 -4.22
CA SER A 107 -1.55 -8.07 -4.32
C SER A 107 -0.73 -8.12 -5.60
N GLN A 108 -0.74 -7.03 -6.36
CA GLN A 108 -0.02 -6.90 -7.61
C GLN A 108 1.07 -5.85 -7.48
N GLU A 109 2.26 -6.20 -7.95
CA GLU A 109 3.42 -5.31 -7.98
C GLU A 109 3.56 -4.65 -9.35
N TYR A 110 3.80 -3.34 -9.34
CA TYR A 110 3.95 -2.53 -10.54
C TYR A 110 5.32 -1.86 -10.51
N THR A 111 6.21 -2.29 -11.40
CA THR A 111 7.48 -1.62 -11.65
C THR A 111 7.25 -0.44 -12.58
N LEU A 112 7.73 0.73 -12.20
CA LEU A 112 7.64 1.94 -13.00
C LEU A 112 8.83 1.98 -13.98
N LEU A 113 8.58 1.67 -15.26
CA LEU A 113 9.59 1.66 -16.35
C LEU A 113 9.07 2.41 -17.58
N PRO A 114 9.91 3.08 -18.41
CA PRO A 114 11.28 3.60 -18.18
C PRO A 114 11.24 5.13 -17.92
N ILE A 115 12.40 5.81 -17.86
CA ILE A 115 12.64 7.24 -17.56
C ILE A 115 11.40 8.15 -17.72
N GLY A 116 10.92 8.72 -16.61
CA GLY A 116 9.69 9.53 -16.55
C GLY A 116 8.49 8.82 -15.91
N SER A 117 8.58 7.51 -15.71
CA SER A 117 7.56 6.69 -15.03
C SER A 117 7.69 6.67 -13.50
N GLU A 118 8.85 7.04 -12.93
CA GLU A 118 9.01 7.17 -11.47
C GLU A 118 8.15 8.31 -10.91
N ILE A 119 7.56 8.14 -9.72
CA ILE A 119 6.79 9.20 -9.06
C ILE A 119 7.75 10.07 -8.26
N LYS A 120 8.19 11.17 -8.86
CA LYS A 120 9.14 12.09 -8.26
C LYS A 120 8.48 13.00 -7.22
N PRO A 121 9.22 13.49 -6.21
CA PRO A 121 8.73 14.49 -5.26
C PRO A 121 8.09 15.68 -5.97
N SER A 122 6.98 16.18 -5.41
CA SER A 122 6.30 17.38 -5.93
C SER A 122 7.28 18.56 -6.05
N GLY A 123 7.21 19.30 -7.15
CA GLY A 123 8.14 20.37 -7.49
C GLY A 123 9.32 19.92 -8.35
N SER A 124 9.52 18.61 -8.54
CA SER A 124 10.55 18.09 -9.44
C SER A 124 10.26 18.46 -10.88
N LYS A 125 11.29 18.84 -11.64
CA LYS A 125 11.18 19.17 -13.06
C LYS A 125 11.82 18.11 -13.95
N ASP A 126 11.27 17.90 -15.13
CA ASP A 126 11.93 17.15 -16.19
C ASP A 126 13.07 17.97 -16.83
N THR A 127 13.78 17.37 -17.79
CA THR A 127 14.86 18.03 -18.53
C THR A 127 14.38 19.23 -19.36
N SER A 128 13.08 19.32 -19.62
CA SER A 128 12.43 20.40 -20.36
C SER A 128 11.86 21.48 -19.42
N GLY A 129 12.01 21.33 -18.11
CA GLY A 129 11.53 22.28 -17.10
C GLY A 129 10.07 22.09 -16.66
N ASN A 130 9.37 21.06 -17.14
CA ASN A 130 7.99 20.77 -16.77
C ASN A 130 7.90 20.07 -15.42
N LEU A 131 6.87 20.38 -14.62
CA LEU A 131 6.64 19.74 -13.32
C LEU A 131 6.22 18.27 -13.49
N MET A 132 6.85 17.38 -12.71
CA MET A 132 6.62 15.92 -12.71
C MET A 132 5.79 15.48 -11.49
N ASP A 133 4.84 16.32 -11.08
CA ASP A 133 4.11 16.16 -9.82
C ASP A 133 3.14 14.97 -9.78
N PHE A 134 2.83 14.38 -10.94
CA PHE A 134 1.81 13.35 -11.07
C PHE A 134 2.26 12.16 -11.90
N TYR A 135 1.82 10.98 -11.49
CA TYR A 135 1.93 9.75 -12.26
C TYR A 135 0.55 9.30 -12.75
N ASN A 136 0.46 9.07 -14.06
CA ASN A 136 -0.79 8.79 -14.77
C ASN A 136 -0.95 7.34 -15.23
N GLY A 137 -0.09 6.40 -14.82
CA GLY A 137 -0.34 4.98 -15.07
C GLY A 137 -0.07 4.48 -16.50
N LEU A 138 -0.34 3.17 -16.66
CA LEU A 138 0.13 2.28 -17.72
C LEU A 138 -0.93 2.13 -18.82
N GLY A 139 -0.63 2.57 -20.05
CA GLY A 139 -1.25 2.03 -21.26
C GLY A 139 -2.07 2.98 -22.13
N ASP A 140 -2.84 3.93 -21.60
CA ASP A 140 -3.82 4.65 -22.44
C ASP A 140 -3.69 6.17 -22.32
N GLY A 141 -2.56 6.70 -22.80
CA GLY A 141 -2.39 8.05 -23.39
C GLY A 141 -2.77 9.32 -22.62
N GLU A 142 -3.57 9.25 -21.56
CA GLU A 142 -4.27 10.37 -20.90
C GLU A 142 -5.06 9.93 -19.65
N ARG A 143 -5.22 8.62 -19.42
CA ARG A 143 -6.06 8.05 -18.37
C ARG A 143 -5.18 7.55 -17.23
N GLY A 144 -5.51 7.95 -16.01
CA GLY A 144 -4.74 7.72 -14.78
C GLY A 144 -4.48 6.25 -14.46
N ILE A 145 -4.01 5.94 -13.26
CA ILE A 145 -3.79 4.55 -12.86
C ILE A 145 -5.10 3.76 -13.00
N ALA A 146 -4.99 2.65 -13.72
CA ALA A 146 -6.03 1.64 -13.87
C ALA A 146 -5.92 0.64 -12.70
N PHE A 147 -6.97 0.58 -11.87
CA PHE A 147 -7.05 -0.42 -10.80
C PHE A 147 -7.98 -1.55 -11.21
N THR A 148 -7.42 -2.74 -11.36
CA THR A 148 -8.16 -3.93 -11.79
C THR A 148 -8.62 -4.74 -10.58
N PHE A 149 -9.82 -5.30 -10.60
CA PHE A 149 -10.28 -6.25 -9.59
C PHE A 149 -11.29 -7.23 -10.19
N ASN A 150 -11.36 -8.42 -9.60
CA ASN A 150 -12.08 -9.55 -10.20
C ASN A 150 -13.33 -10.00 -9.41
N ASP A 151 -13.56 -9.39 -8.24
CA ASP A 151 -14.70 -9.71 -7.38
C ASP A 151 -15.42 -8.41 -6.98
N ILE A 152 -16.47 -8.14 -7.74
CA ILE A 152 -17.32 -6.96 -7.60
C ILE A 152 -18.07 -6.95 -6.25
N GLU A 153 -18.42 -8.13 -5.71
CA GLU A 153 -19.14 -8.25 -4.44
C GLU A 153 -18.23 -8.00 -3.24
N SER A 154 -16.99 -8.47 -3.29
CA SER A 154 -15.99 -8.12 -2.28
C SER A 154 -15.65 -6.63 -2.34
N PHE A 155 -15.55 -6.06 -3.54
CA PHE A 155 -15.30 -4.64 -3.73
C PHE A 155 -16.44 -3.76 -3.16
N LYS A 156 -17.71 -4.15 -3.31
CA LYS A 156 -18.86 -3.47 -2.65
C LYS A 156 -18.68 -3.35 -1.14
N LYS A 157 -18.30 -4.46 -0.51
CA LYS A 157 -18.27 -4.58 0.95
C LYS A 157 -17.12 -3.79 1.57
N ASN A 158 -16.00 -3.70 0.85
CA ASN A 158 -14.84 -2.96 1.30
C ASN A 158 -14.14 -2.31 0.09
N PRO A 159 -14.56 -1.14 -0.39
CA PRO A 159 -14.03 -0.53 -1.62
C PRO A 159 -12.61 0.06 -1.49
N ASN A 160 -11.89 -0.25 -0.42
CA ASN A 160 -10.58 0.34 -0.16
C ASN A 160 -9.48 -0.34 -0.99
N ILE A 161 -8.89 0.42 -1.90
CA ILE A 161 -7.67 0.07 -2.61
C ILE A 161 -6.49 0.50 -1.75
N LYS A 162 -5.59 -0.46 -1.46
CA LYS A 162 -4.36 -0.24 -0.71
C LYS A 162 -3.19 -0.06 -1.67
N ILE A 163 -2.43 1.02 -1.53
CA ILE A 163 -1.23 1.29 -2.31
C ILE A 163 -0.04 1.43 -1.37
N THR A 164 0.94 0.54 -1.52
CA THR A 164 2.17 0.54 -0.74
C THR A 164 3.33 1.03 -1.62
N PRO A 165 3.98 2.16 -1.29
CA PRO A 165 5.12 2.67 -2.05
C PRO A 165 6.40 1.90 -1.75
N TRP A 166 7.23 1.77 -2.78
CA TRP A 166 8.59 1.26 -2.67
C TRP A 166 9.58 2.33 -3.09
N ILE A 167 10.60 2.52 -2.27
CA ILE A 167 11.73 3.42 -2.55
C ILE A 167 13.02 2.62 -2.76
N LYS A 168 14.01 3.22 -3.39
CA LYS A 168 15.37 2.69 -3.52
C LYS A 168 16.13 3.19 -2.31
N ASN A 169 16.82 2.28 -1.63
CA ASN A 169 17.75 2.64 -0.60
C ASN A 169 18.92 3.41 -1.26
N PRO A 170 19.14 4.69 -0.93
CA PRO A 170 20.23 5.47 -1.50
C PRO A 170 21.61 4.95 -1.09
N GLU A 171 21.69 4.17 -0.01
CA GLU A 171 22.94 3.59 0.50
C GLU A 171 23.34 2.30 -0.23
N LYS A 172 22.44 1.71 -1.03
CA LYS A 172 22.70 0.47 -1.78
C LYS A 172 22.90 0.74 -3.27
N GLN A 173 23.82 -0.01 -3.88
CA GLN A 173 24.09 0.10 -5.31
C GLN A 173 23.01 -0.58 -6.16
N ALA A 174 22.96 -0.19 -7.44
CA ALA A 174 22.11 -0.85 -8.42
C ALA A 174 22.45 -2.34 -8.55
N GLY A 175 21.46 -3.21 -8.33
CA GLY A 175 21.64 -4.67 -8.41
C GLY A 175 21.80 -5.39 -7.06
N ASP A 176 21.81 -4.66 -5.95
CA ASP A 176 21.66 -5.27 -4.62
C ASP A 176 20.22 -5.80 -4.44
N PRO A 177 20.00 -7.07 -4.03
CA PRO A 177 18.67 -7.59 -3.74
C PRO A 177 17.90 -6.77 -2.69
N GLU A 178 18.60 -6.08 -1.78
CA GLU A 178 18.03 -5.20 -0.75
C GLU A 178 17.94 -3.73 -1.19
N GLN A 179 18.15 -3.43 -2.47
CA GLN A 179 18.09 -2.05 -2.98
C GLN A 179 16.68 -1.45 -2.81
N ASN A 180 15.63 -2.26 -2.75
CA ASN A 180 14.28 -1.75 -2.60
C ASN A 180 13.79 -1.84 -1.16
N VAL A 181 13.26 -0.73 -0.66
CA VAL A 181 12.63 -0.61 0.65
C VAL A 181 11.13 -0.45 0.41
N VAL A 182 10.36 -1.43 0.88
CA VAL A 182 8.90 -1.32 0.99
C VAL A 182 8.59 -0.40 2.17
N CYS A 183 7.64 0.51 2.04
CA CYS A 183 7.23 1.38 3.16
C CYS A 183 5.83 1.01 3.65
N THR A 184 5.74 -0.01 4.50
CA THR A 184 4.47 -0.64 4.88
C THR A 184 3.62 0.17 5.85
N LYS A 185 4.18 1.19 6.52
CA LYS A 185 3.40 2.14 7.33
C LYS A 185 2.99 3.42 6.59
N LYS A 186 3.53 3.66 5.39
CA LYS A 186 3.18 4.82 4.55
C LYS A 186 2.26 4.44 3.40
N VAL A 187 1.24 3.66 3.74
CA VAL A 187 0.26 3.17 2.79
C VAL A 187 -0.75 4.27 2.47
N LEU A 188 -1.10 4.38 1.19
CA LEU A 188 -2.22 5.18 0.73
C LEU A 188 -3.44 4.27 0.56
N TYR A 189 -4.55 4.65 1.19
CA TYR A 189 -5.85 4.03 0.96
C TYR A 189 -6.69 4.95 0.09
N ILE A 190 -7.32 4.37 -0.93
CA ILE A 190 -8.25 5.08 -1.80
C ILE A 190 -9.57 4.33 -1.78
N ASN A 191 -10.66 5.04 -1.50
CA ASN A 191 -12.02 4.55 -1.66
C ASN A 191 -12.65 5.19 -2.90
N PRO A 192 -12.65 4.50 -4.06
CA PRO A 192 -13.15 5.08 -5.31
C PRO A 192 -14.66 5.37 -5.27
N ILE A 193 -15.42 4.62 -4.46
CA ILE A 193 -16.87 4.83 -4.30
C ILE A 193 -17.14 6.16 -3.60
N GLU A 194 -16.46 6.39 -2.46
CA GLU A 194 -16.58 7.64 -1.71
C GLU A 194 -16.09 8.84 -2.52
N LEU A 195 -15.01 8.65 -3.28
CA LEU A 195 -14.48 9.67 -4.17
C LEU A 195 -15.49 10.04 -5.27
N CYS A 196 -16.13 9.05 -5.90
CA CYS A 196 -17.22 9.27 -6.85
C CYS A 196 -18.40 10.03 -6.21
N ASN A 197 -18.82 9.64 -5.01
CA ASN A 197 -19.93 10.31 -4.30
C ASN A 197 -19.60 11.78 -3.98
N THR A 198 -18.35 12.05 -3.59
CA THR A 198 -17.88 13.41 -3.31
C THR A 198 -17.93 14.28 -4.57
N ILE A 199 -17.48 13.75 -5.71
CA ILE A 199 -17.54 14.45 -7.00
C ILE A 199 -19.01 14.76 -7.36
N ALA A 200 -19.88 13.76 -7.32
CA ALA A 200 -21.30 13.95 -7.64
C ALA A 200 -21.98 15.04 -6.78
N THR A 201 -21.69 15.06 -5.48
CA THR A 201 -22.26 16.02 -4.53
C THR A 201 -21.76 17.45 -4.78
N SER A 202 -20.46 17.62 -5.10
CA SER A 202 -19.86 18.93 -5.38
C SER A 202 -20.40 19.64 -6.62
N VAL A 203 -21.01 18.91 -7.55
CA VAL A 203 -21.64 19.44 -8.77
C VAL A 203 -23.15 19.74 -8.55
N GLY A 204 -23.66 19.58 -7.32
CA GLY A 204 -25.03 19.97 -6.96
C GLY A 204 -26.13 19.07 -7.54
N ARG A 205 -25.82 17.80 -7.87
CA ARG A 205 -26.78 16.84 -8.43
C ARG A 205 -27.16 15.75 -7.43
N THR A 206 -28.47 15.48 -7.31
CA THR A 206 -29.00 14.26 -6.67
C THR A 206 -28.85 13.07 -7.61
N LEU A 207 -28.35 11.94 -7.07
CA LEU A 207 -28.18 10.67 -7.78
C LEU A 207 -29.52 10.21 -8.41
N GLN A 208 -29.60 10.12 -9.74
CA GLN A 208 -30.77 9.55 -10.43
C GLN A 208 -30.61 8.02 -10.59
N PRO A 209 -31.69 7.22 -10.42
CA PRO A 209 -31.68 5.79 -10.75
C PRO A 209 -31.47 5.58 -12.26
N ALA A 210 -30.80 4.48 -12.64
CA ALA A 210 -30.36 4.23 -14.01
C ALA A 210 -31.48 4.03 -15.01
N GLU A 211 -31.25 4.55 -16.21
CA GLU A 211 -31.77 4.03 -17.46
C GLU A 211 -30.69 4.20 -18.54
N GLU A 212 -30.41 3.07 -19.21
CA GLU A 212 -29.78 2.89 -20.52
C GLU A 212 -28.31 3.31 -20.76
N LEU A 213 -27.52 2.29 -21.10
CA LEU A 213 -26.23 2.37 -21.78
C LEU A 213 -26.38 3.09 -23.12
N GLY A 214 -26.13 4.39 -23.11
CA GLY A 214 -26.06 5.24 -24.28
C GLY A 214 -25.11 6.39 -23.99
N ASP A 215 -24.11 6.51 -24.85
CA ASP A 215 -23.01 7.46 -24.82
C ASP A 215 -23.42 8.91 -24.48
N ILE A 216 -23.20 9.34 -23.24
CA ILE A 216 -23.05 10.75 -22.85
C ILE A 216 -21.98 10.81 -21.76
N GLY A 217 -20.83 11.40 -22.09
CA GLY A 217 -19.69 11.50 -21.20
C GLY A 217 -20.01 12.18 -19.86
N SER A 218 -19.23 11.80 -18.84
CA SER A 218 -18.95 12.60 -17.63
C SER A 218 -20.16 12.66 -16.67
N ARG A 219 -20.15 12.08 -15.47
CA ARG A 219 -19.39 12.51 -14.27
C ARG A 219 -19.81 11.65 -13.05
N CYS A 220 -19.27 10.43 -12.94
CA CYS A 220 -19.73 9.39 -12.01
C CYS A 220 -21.12 8.85 -12.36
N ASN A 221 -21.24 8.09 -13.45
CA ASN A 221 -22.47 7.32 -13.67
C ASN A 221 -22.52 6.24 -12.60
N ASN A 222 -23.62 6.25 -11.84
CA ASN A 222 -24.04 5.25 -10.87
C ASN A 222 -23.15 4.01 -10.81
N ILE A 223 -22.61 3.68 -9.64
CA ILE A 223 -22.28 2.28 -9.38
C ILE A 223 -23.61 1.53 -9.22
N GLN A 224 -24.29 1.32 -10.35
CA GLN A 224 -25.43 0.44 -10.46
C GLN A 224 -24.87 -0.95 -10.69
N TRP A 225 -25.05 -1.77 -9.66
CA TRP A 225 -24.65 -3.16 -9.67
C TRP A 225 -25.75 -3.97 -10.33
N THR A 226 -25.74 -4.07 -11.65
CA THR A 226 -26.58 -5.04 -12.34
C THR A 226 -25.95 -6.42 -12.20
N THR A 227 -26.40 -7.19 -11.21
CA THR A 227 -26.25 -8.64 -11.24
C THR A 227 -27.12 -9.14 -12.38
N ASN A 228 -26.53 -9.58 -13.49
CA ASN A 228 -27.25 -10.46 -14.39
C ASN A 228 -27.45 -11.78 -13.64
N SER A 229 -28.67 -11.97 -13.16
CA SER A 229 -29.22 -13.26 -12.70
C SER A 229 -29.28 -14.25 -13.84
#